data_AF-A0A5N6C195-F1
#
_entry.id   AF-A0A5N6C195-F1
#
_cell.length_a   1.000
_cell.length_b   1.000
_cell.length_c   1.000
_cell.angle_alpha   90.00
_cell.angle_beta   90.00
_cell.angle_gamma   90.00
#
_symmetry.space_group_name_H-M   'P 1'
#
loop_
_entity.id
_entity.type
_entity.pdbx_description
1 polymer ?
#
loop_
_entity_poly.entity_id
_entity_poly.type
_entity_poly.pdbx_seq_one_letter_code
_entity_poly.pdbx_strand_id
1 'polypeptide(L)'
;MSELFEVNYVDIRPQQLAKGLSQWHAASSDAESGYAASLREIRRLNAAEPWGHDTAGTAFRSAYMQGDGPETVMKQGEELAAKVVELGPTVRRSAENARGMDAERAREVREILKRI
;
A
#
# COMPACT_ATOMS: atom_id res chain seq x y z
N MET A 1 47.89 -0.62 9.69
CA MET A 1 46.67 0.14 9.34
C MET A 1 45.63 -0.87 8.88
N SER A 2 44.79 -1.33 9.82
CA SER A 2 43.67 -2.22 9.50
C SER A 2 42.52 -1.33 9.09
N GLU A 3 42.29 -1.20 7.79
CA GLU A 3 41.02 -0.65 7.30
C GLU A 3 39.93 -1.62 7.74
N LEU A 4 39.22 -1.22 8.81
CA LEU A 4 38.00 -1.86 9.24
C LEU A 4 36.99 -1.70 8.11
N PHE A 5 36.81 -2.75 7.32
CA PHE A 5 35.69 -2.85 6.38
C PHE A 5 34.40 -2.55 7.17
N GLU A 6 33.75 -1.45 6.85
CA GLU A 6 32.45 -1.11 7.42
C GLU A 6 31.42 -2.05 6.78
N VAL A 7 31.16 -3.17 7.44
CA VAL A 7 30.13 -4.12 7.02
C VAL A 7 28.78 -3.47 7.31
N ASN A 8 28.21 -2.80 6.30
CA ASN A 8 26.81 -2.37 6.31
C ASN A 8 25.91 -3.61 6.21
N TYR A 9 25.55 -4.20 7.34
CA TYR A 9 24.59 -5.30 7.42
C TYR A 9 23.16 -4.75 7.49
N VAL A 10 22.23 -5.38 6.75
CA VAL A 10 20.82 -5.03 6.79
C VAL A 10 20.15 -5.79 7.95
N ASP A 11 20.01 -5.14 9.11
CA ASP A 11 19.32 -5.73 10.27
C ASP A 11 17.79 -5.72 10.13
N ILE A 12 17.27 -6.68 9.36
CA ILE A 12 15.83 -6.96 9.31
C ILE A 12 15.48 -7.96 10.42
N ARG A 13 14.89 -7.42 11.48
CA ARG A 13 14.37 -8.21 12.61
C ARG A 13 13.11 -8.99 12.20
N PRO A 14 13.15 -10.33 12.11
CA PRO A 14 12.06 -11.11 11.52
C PRO A 14 10.72 -10.95 12.26
N GLN A 15 10.77 -10.87 13.58
CA GLN A 15 9.57 -10.69 14.42
C GLN A 15 8.91 -9.32 14.19
N GLN A 16 9.71 -8.28 13.98
CA GLN A 16 9.17 -6.94 13.73
C GLN A 16 8.62 -6.80 12.32
N LEU A 17 9.30 -7.37 11.34
CA LEU A 17 8.80 -7.47 9.99
C LEU A 17 7.45 -8.22 9.97
N ALA A 18 7.36 -9.38 10.62
CA ALA A 18 6.14 -10.16 10.70
C ALA A 18 4.99 -9.38 11.36
N LYS A 19 5.26 -8.70 12.48
CA LYS A 19 4.29 -7.84 13.16
C LYS A 19 3.82 -6.69 12.27
N GLY A 20 4.76 -5.96 11.65
CA GLY A 20 4.45 -4.84 10.76
C GLY A 20 3.65 -5.28 9.54
N LEU A 21 3.99 -6.39 8.91
CA LEU A 21 3.25 -6.95 7.77
C LEU A 21 1.84 -7.41 8.18
N SER A 22 1.68 -7.96 9.39
CA SER A 22 0.35 -8.32 9.91
C SER A 22 -0.52 -7.09 10.15
N GLN A 23 0.04 -6.04 10.73
CA GLN A 23 -0.66 -4.76 10.93
C GLN A 23 -1.00 -4.09 9.60
N TRP A 24 -0.06 -4.10 8.64
CA TRP A 24 -0.29 -3.61 7.30
C TRP A 24 -1.43 -4.35 6.62
N HIS A 25 -1.43 -5.68 6.68
CA HIS A 25 -2.45 -6.50 6.03
C HIS A 25 -3.86 -6.20 6.57
N ALA A 26 -4.00 -6.07 7.88
CA ALA A 26 -5.27 -5.70 8.50
C ALA A 26 -5.72 -4.31 8.02
N ALA A 27 -4.85 -3.30 8.13
CA ALA A 27 -5.16 -1.94 7.71
C ALA A 27 -5.47 -1.82 6.21
N SER A 28 -4.75 -2.56 5.36
CA SER A 28 -5.00 -2.57 3.91
C SER A 28 -6.33 -3.22 3.55
N SER A 29 -6.70 -4.28 4.27
CA SER A 29 -7.99 -4.97 4.05
C SER A 29 -9.17 -4.10 4.51
N ASP A 30 -9.02 -3.40 5.64
CA ASP A 30 -10.01 -2.44 6.11
C ASP A 30 -10.16 -1.26 5.14
N ALA A 31 -9.04 -0.74 4.62
CA ALA A 31 -9.04 0.34 3.63
C ALA A 31 -9.72 -0.08 2.31
N GLU A 32 -9.38 -1.24 1.77
CA GLU A 32 -9.97 -1.76 0.52
C GLU A 32 -11.48 -2.00 0.67
N SER A 33 -11.89 -2.71 1.73
CA SER A 33 -13.29 -3.03 1.97
C SER A 33 -14.13 -1.79 2.30
N GLY A 34 -13.60 -0.89 3.13
CA GLY A 34 -14.25 0.36 3.51
C GLY A 34 -14.39 1.33 2.34
N TYR A 35 -13.38 1.42 1.48
CA TYR A 35 -13.45 2.23 0.28
C TYR A 35 -14.49 1.67 -0.71
N ALA A 36 -14.47 0.35 -0.96
CA ALA A 36 -15.47 -0.30 -1.81
C ALA A 36 -16.91 -0.12 -1.28
N ALA A 37 -17.11 -0.15 0.04
CA ALA A 37 -18.40 0.15 0.65
C ALA A 37 -18.84 1.59 0.42
N SER A 38 -17.92 2.55 0.57
CA SER A 38 -18.17 3.97 0.33
C SER A 38 -18.55 4.24 -1.13
N LEU A 39 -17.86 3.61 -2.09
CA LEU A 39 -18.21 3.71 -3.51
C LEU A 39 -19.62 3.21 -3.81
N ARG A 40 -20.00 2.06 -3.24
CA ARG A 40 -21.36 1.52 -3.40
C ARG A 40 -22.41 2.49 -2.85
N GLU A 41 -22.13 3.10 -1.71
CA GLU A 41 -23.05 4.04 -1.08
C GLU A 41 -23.17 5.34 -1.87
N ILE A 42 -22.06 5.91 -2.35
CA ILE A 42 -22.08 7.09 -3.23
C ILE A 42 -22.90 6.81 -4.50
N ARG A 43 -22.69 5.65 -5.14
CA ARG A 43 -23.47 5.26 -6.34
C ARG A 43 -24.95 5.12 -6.02
N ARG A 44 -25.29 4.51 -4.89
CA ARG A 44 -26.67 4.37 -4.42
C ARG A 44 -27.32 5.73 -4.18
N LEU A 45 -26.62 6.64 -3.50
CA LEU A 45 -27.10 8.00 -3.24
C LEU A 45 -27.27 8.78 -4.54
N ASN A 46 -26.30 8.74 -5.45
CA ASN A 46 -26.39 9.43 -6.74
C ASN A 46 -27.55 8.91 -7.60
N ALA A 47 -27.80 7.59 -7.59
CA ALA A 47 -28.93 6.98 -8.29
C ALA A 47 -30.31 7.36 -7.71
N ALA A 48 -30.36 7.76 -6.44
CA ALA A 48 -31.59 8.22 -5.80
C ALA A 48 -31.92 9.69 -6.11
N GLU A 49 -31.04 10.41 -6.82
CA GLU A 49 -31.19 11.82 -7.20
C GLU A 49 -31.64 12.74 -6.04
N PRO A 50 -30.91 12.77 -4.90
CA PRO A 50 -31.34 13.40 -3.65
C PRO A 50 -31.46 14.93 -3.74
N TRP A 51 -30.91 15.52 -4.80
CA TRP A 51 -30.91 16.96 -5.07
C TRP A 51 -32.27 17.49 -5.54
N GLY A 52 -33.21 16.63 -5.95
CA GLY A 52 -34.52 17.05 -6.42
C GLY A 52 -34.54 17.67 -7.82
N HIS A 53 -35.74 17.98 -8.32
CA HIS A 53 -35.97 18.40 -9.72
C HIS A 53 -36.22 19.90 -9.88
N ASP A 54 -36.08 20.68 -8.81
CA ASP A 54 -36.23 22.13 -8.89
C ASP A 54 -34.98 22.80 -9.46
N THR A 55 -35.01 24.13 -9.59
CA THR A 55 -33.90 24.91 -10.12
C THR A 55 -32.62 24.72 -9.30
N ALA A 56 -32.73 24.62 -7.97
CA ALA A 56 -31.59 24.44 -7.08
C ALA A 56 -30.97 23.05 -7.25
N GLY A 57 -31.80 22.00 -7.30
CA GLY A 57 -31.39 20.62 -7.51
C GLY A 57 -30.71 20.40 -8.86
N THR A 58 -31.25 21.02 -9.91
CA THR A 58 -30.67 20.97 -11.25
C THR A 58 -29.30 21.65 -11.29
N ALA A 59 -29.19 22.83 -10.66
CA ALA A 59 -27.91 23.57 -10.58
C ALA A 59 -26.86 22.78 -9.78
N PHE A 60 -27.24 22.20 -8.64
CA PHE A 60 -26.36 21.34 -7.85
C PHE A 60 -25.87 20.14 -8.66
N ARG A 61 -26.78 19.38 -9.29
CA ARG A 61 -26.42 18.22 -10.11
C ARG A 61 -25.45 18.61 -11.21
N SER A 62 -25.72 19.71 -11.91
CA SER A 62 -24.86 20.18 -13.00
C SER A 62 -23.45 20.52 -12.51
N ALA A 63 -23.31 21.15 -11.34
CA ALA A 63 -22.01 21.46 -10.75
C ALA A 63 -21.29 20.22 -10.22
N TYR A 64 -22.02 19.32 -9.55
CA TYR A 64 -21.49 18.08 -8.98
C TYR A 64 -21.01 17.09 -10.06
N MET A 65 -21.70 17.06 -11.20
CA MET A 65 -21.36 16.22 -12.36
C MET A 65 -20.45 16.93 -13.38
N GLN A 66 -20.00 18.15 -13.10
CA GLN A 66 -19.18 18.91 -14.05
C GLN A 66 -17.82 18.21 -14.28
N GLY A 67 -17.41 18.10 -15.55
CA GLY A 67 -16.21 17.34 -15.93
C GLY A 67 -16.46 15.84 -15.80
N ASP A 68 -15.57 15.13 -15.12
CA ASP A 68 -15.76 13.71 -14.78
C ASP A 68 -16.60 13.51 -13.51
N GLY A 69 -17.04 14.62 -12.87
CA GLY A 69 -17.82 14.60 -11.64
C GLY A 69 -17.13 13.81 -10.51
N PRO A 70 -17.90 13.07 -9.68
CA PRO A 70 -17.34 12.28 -8.58
C PRO A 70 -16.54 11.06 -9.05
N GLU A 71 -16.71 10.60 -10.30
CA GLU A 71 -16.10 9.36 -10.79
C GLU A 71 -14.56 9.43 -10.77
N THR A 72 -13.97 10.60 -11.02
CA THR A 72 -12.50 10.75 -10.96
C THR A 72 -11.96 10.52 -9.55
N VAL A 73 -12.59 11.11 -8.53
CA VAL A 73 -12.17 10.89 -7.13
C VAL A 73 -12.42 9.44 -6.72
N MET A 74 -13.58 8.89 -7.13
CA MET A 74 -13.94 7.50 -6.86
C MET A 74 -12.90 6.52 -7.42
N LYS A 75 -12.50 6.70 -8.68
CA LYS A 75 -11.48 5.88 -9.35
C LYS A 75 -10.10 6.05 -8.71
N GLN A 76 -9.68 7.28 -8.42
CA GLN A 76 -8.37 7.54 -7.81
C GLN A 76 -8.22 6.88 -6.44
N GLY A 77 -9.27 6.90 -5.61
CA GLY A 77 -9.20 6.21 -4.33
C GLY A 77 -9.29 4.68 -4.45
N GLU A 78 -9.92 4.13 -5.49
CA GLU A 78 -9.93 2.68 -5.75
C GLU A 78 -8.53 2.21 -6.13
N GLU A 79 -7.86 2.95 -7.03
CA GLU A 79 -6.46 2.71 -7.39
C GLU A 79 -5.52 2.86 -6.20
N LEU A 80 -5.77 3.83 -5.31
CA LEU A 80 -4.97 4.02 -4.10
C LEU A 80 -5.14 2.85 -3.13
N ALA A 81 -6.38 2.41 -2.88
CA ALA A 81 -6.67 1.29 -2.01
C ALA A 81 -6.00 0.00 -2.53
N ALA A 82 -6.08 -0.26 -3.84
CA ALA A 82 -5.40 -1.39 -4.48
C ALA A 82 -3.88 -1.33 -4.30
N LYS A 83 -3.25 -0.17 -4.53
CA LYS A 83 -1.80 0.03 -4.34
C LYS A 83 -1.37 -0.24 -2.89
N VAL A 84 -2.18 0.16 -1.91
CA VAL A 84 -1.89 -0.12 -0.49
C VAL A 84 -1.90 -1.62 -0.19
N VAL A 85 -2.83 -2.38 -0.79
CA VAL A 85 -2.86 -3.84 -0.68
C VAL A 85 -1.62 -4.47 -1.32
N GLU A 86 -1.23 -4.03 -2.52
CA GLU A 86 -0.09 -4.55 -3.28
C GLU A 86 1.28 -4.29 -2.62
N LEU A 87 1.40 -3.20 -1.86
CA LEU A 87 2.63 -2.83 -1.18
C LEU A 87 3.06 -3.86 -0.12
N GLY A 88 2.12 -4.49 0.59
CA GLY A 88 2.43 -5.47 1.64
C GLY A 88 3.26 -6.67 1.15
N PRO A 89 2.79 -7.41 0.12
CA PRO A 89 3.56 -8.47 -0.53
C PRO A 89 4.89 -8.00 -1.11
N THR A 90 4.96 -6.76 -1.62
CA THR A 90 6.20 -6.18 -2.15
C THR A 90 7.22 -5.98 -1.04
N VAL A 91 6.82 -5.40 0.09
CA VAL A 91 7.69 -5.24 1.28
C VAL A 91 8.17 -6.60 1.80
N ARG A 92 7.29 -7.61 1.87
CA ARG A 92 7.68 -8.97 2.27
C ARG A 92 8.79 -9.53 1.39
N ARG A 93 8.60 -9.52 0.07
CA ARG A 93 9.58 -10.03 -0.90
C ARG A 93 10.91 -9.28 -0.81
N SER A 94 10.88 -7.96 -0.74
CA SER A 94 12.09 -7.15 -0.61
C SER A 94 12.87 -7.48 0.66
N ALA A 95 12.17 -7.67 1.78
CA ALA A 95 12.80 -8.02 3.05
C ALA A 95 13.37 -9.44 3.07
N GLU A 96 12.68 -10.41 2.45
CA GLU A 96 13.19 -11.78 2.28
C GLU A 96 14.43 -11.82 1.39
N ASN A 97 14.43 -11.08 0.29
CA ASN A 97 15.57 -10.97 -0.62
C ASN A 97 16.79 -10.35 0.07
N ALA A 98 16.61 -9.25 0.80
CA ALA A 98 17.70 -8.59 1.52
C ALA A 98 18.34 -9.53 2.56
N ARG A 99 17.53 -10.25 3.33
CA ARG A 99 18.04 -11.26 4.29
C ARG A 99 18.77 -12.42 3.62
N GLY A 100 18.31 -12.85 2.44
CA GLY A 100 18.96 -13.90 1.65
C GLY A 100 20.36 -13.49 1.18
N MET A 101 20.47 -12.29 0.61
CA MET A 101 21.75 -11.72 0.16
C MET A 101 22.74 -11.57 1.30
N ASP A 102 22.28 -11.07 2.46
CA ASP A 102 23.11 -10.93 3.65
C ASP A 102 23.62 -12.28 4.18
N ALA A 103 22.78 -13.32 4.16
CA ALA A 103 23.18 -14.67 4.55
C ALA A 103 24.23 -15.26 3.60
N GLU A 104 24.11 -14.98 2.30
CA GLU A 104 25.07 -15.40 1.27
C GLU A 104 26.43 -14.72 1.45
N ARG A 105 26.45 -13.39 1.60
CA ARG A 105 27.69 -12.63 1.87
C ARG A 105 28.36 -13.07 3.17
N ALA A 106 27.60 -13.32 4.22
CA ALA A 106 28.15 -13.85 5.48
C ALA A 106 28.76 -15.25 5.32
N ARG A 107 28.24 -16.10 4.41
CA ARG A 107 28.87 -17.39 4.08
C ARG A 107 30.19 -17.18 3.32
N GLU A 108 30.22 -16.32 2.31
CA GLU A 108 31.43 -16.01 1.56
C GLU A 108 32.56 -15.50 2.46
N VAL A 109 32.28 -14.54 3.34
CA VAL A 109 33.26 -14.01 4.30
C VAL A 109 33.77 -15.09 5.23
N ARG A 110 32.89 -15.96 5.75
CA ARG A 110 33.30 -17.10 6.60
C ARG A 110 34.20 -18.08 5.87
N GLU A 111 33.94 -18.36 4.59
CA GLU A 111 34.79 -19.26 3.79
C GLU A 111 36.15 -18.64 3.47
N ILE A 112 36.23 -17.32 3.25
CA ILE A 112 37.50 -16.61 3.11
C ILE A 112 38.31 -16.70 4.40
N LEU A 113 37.70 -16.40 5.55
CA LEU A 113 38.38 -16.41 6.85
C LEU A 113 38.89 -17.80 7.26
N LYS A 114 38.26 -18.89 6.81
CA LYS A 114 38.74 -20.27 7.06
C LYS A 114 40.00 -20.65 6.27
N ARG A 115 40.33 -19.91 5.21
CA ARG A 115 41.45 -20.19 4.29
C ARG A 115 42.73 -19.42 4.65
N ILE A 116 42.66 -18.57 5.67
CA ILE A 116 43.76 -17.76 6.20
C ILE A 116 44.19 -18.37 7.53
#